data_AF-A0A1I8C5E0-F1
#
_entry.id   AF-A0A1I8C5E0-F1
#
_cell.length_a   1.000
_cell.length_b   1.000
_cell.length_c   1.000
_cell.angle_alpha   90.00
_cell.angle_beta   90.00
_cell.angle_gamma   90.00
#
_symmetry.space_group_name_H-M   'P 1'
#
loop_
_entity.id
_entity.type
_entity.pdbx_description
1 polymer ?
#
loop_
_entity_poly.entity_id
_entity_poly.type
_entity_poly.pdbx_seq_one_letter_code
_entity_poly.pdbx_strand_id
1 'polypeptide(L)'
;MDVDLAKPRYEDVICYDQTRVVLKCEFGKKEPEDVGFVHANWLTTPGTQTKYILCEGSLENTLNDMWEMIFQEKVPVMVMCCQLIEDEYAKCE
;
A
#
# COMPACT_ATOMS: atom_id res chain seq x y z
N MET A 1 1.71 -24.73 1.56
CA MET A 1 2.89 -23.90 1.24
C MET A 1 2.40 -22.50 1.45
N ASP A 2 2.64 -21.97 2.64
CA ASP A 2 2.07 -20.71 3.12
C ASP A 2 2.48 -19.61 2.14
N VAL A 3 1.53 -19.18 1.31
CA VAL A 3 1.67 -17.97 0.50
C VAL A 3 1.91 -16.87 1.52
N ASP A 4 3.09 -16.25 1.44
CA ASP A 4 3.47 -15.11 2.25
C ASP A 4 2.57 -13.94 1.81
N LEU A 5 1.33 -13.97 2.27
CA LEU A 5 0.36 -12.89 2.14
C LEU A 5 1.08 -11.65 2.65
N ALA A 6 1.30 -10.66 1.77
CA ALA A 6 1.98 -9.40 2.05
C ALA A 6 1.65 -8.93 3.47
N LYS A 7 2.57 -9.20 4.40
CA LYS A 7 2.36 -8.90 5.81
C LYS A 7 2.50 -7.40 6.00
N PRO A 8 1.65 -6.78 6.82
CA PRO A 8 1.90 -5.41 7.24
C PRO A 8 3.27 -5.28 7.90
N ARG A 9 3.90 -4.12 7.77
CA ARG A 9 5.13 -3.76 8.49
C ARG A 9 4.91 -3.82 10.02
N TYR A 10 3.71 -3.48 10.48
CA TYR A 10 3.34 -3.46 11.88
C TYR A 10 2.03 -4.23 12.11
N GLU A 11 2.07 -5.29 12.91
CA GLU A 11 0.91 -6.17 13.15
C GLU A 11 -0.25 -5.46 13.89
N ASP A 12 0.05 -4.42 14.65
CA ASP A 12 -0.92 -3.61 15.39
C ASP A 12 -1.56 -2.50 14.55
N VAL A 13 -1.12 -2.32 13.29
CA VAL A 13 -1.71 -1.36 12.35
C VAL A 13 -2.63 -2.08 11.37
N ILE A 14 -3.92 -1.90 11.58
CA ILE A 14 -4.97 -2.60 10.83
C ILE A 14 -5.28 -1.86 9.52
N CYS A 15 -5.44 -2.62 8.42
CA CYS A 15 -6.00 -2.12 7.16
C CYS A 15 -7.51 -2.39 7.14
N TYR A 16 -8.33 -1.35 7.00
CA TYR A 16 -9.79 -1.51 7.02
C TYR A 16 -10.34 -2.01 5.69
N ASP A 17 -11.05 -3.14 5.69
CA ASP A 17 -11.62 -3.73 4.48
C ASP A 17 -12.57 -2.80 3.73
N GLN A 18 -13.33 -1.96 4.45
CA GLN A 18 -14.35 -1.09 3.87
C GLN A 18 -13.76 0.00 2.98
N THR A 19 -12.52 0.40 3.23
CA THR A 19 -11.85 1.51 2.56
C THR A 19 -10.54 1.10 1.92
N ARG A 20 -10.19 -0.20 1.91
CA ARG A 20 -8.90 -0.64 1.35
C ARG A 20 -8.81 -0.38 -0.13
N VAL A 21 -7.61 -0.06 -0.59
CA VAL A 21 -7.32 -0.03 -2.02
C VAL A 21 -7.19 -1.47 -2.51
N VAL A 22 -7.84 -1.78 -3.63
CA VAL A 22 -7.84 -3.13 -4.21
C VAL A 22 -7.03 -3.08 -5.49
N LEU A 23 -5.92 -3.82 -5.55
CA LEU A 23 -5.14 -3.95 -6.77
C LEU A 23 -5.89 -4.84 -7.78
N LYS A 24 -5.85 -4.43 -9.04
CA LYS A 24 -6.45 -5.16 -10.16
C LYS A 24 -5.48 -6.15 -10.80
N CYS A 25 -4.21 -6.16 -10.37
CA CYS A 25 -3.19 -7.08 -10.85
C CYS A 25 -2.96 -6.96 -12.37
N GLU A 26 -3.02 -5.73 -12.89
CA GLU A 26 -2.94 -5.43 -14.33
C GLU A 26 -1.50 -5.49 -14.86
N PHE A 27 -0.49 -5.41 -13.99
CA PHE A 27 0.92 -5.34 -14.37
C PHE A 27 1.72 -6.58 -13.91
N GLY A 28 1.54 -7.70 -14.59
CA GLY A 28 2.49 -8.83 -14.53
C GLY A 28 2.22 -9.91 -13.49
N LYS A 29 1.13 -9.83 -12.71
CA LYS A 29 0.65 -10.97 -11.90
C LYS A 29 -0.16 -11.93 -12.77
N LYS A 30 0.29 -13.19 -12.85
CA LYS A 30 -0.21 -14.19 -13.82
C LYS A 30 -1.35 -15.07 -13.28
N GLU A 31 -1.63 -15.07 -11.99
CA GLU A 31 -2.61 -15.97 -11.38
C GLU A 31 -3.79 -15.20 -10.74
N PRO A 32 -5.05 -15.65 -10.95
CA PRO A 32 -6.26 -14.98 -10.44
C PRO A 32 -6.46 -15.06 -8.92
N GLU A 33 -5.81 -15.99 -8.24
CA GLU A 33 -5.85 -16.16 -6.78
C GLU A 33 -5.08 -15.09 -5.99
N ASP A 34 -4.22 -14.30 -6.66
CA ASP A 34 -3.47 -13.21 -6.07
C ASP A 34 -4.22 -11.87 -6.24
N VAL A 35 -5.36 -11.69 -5.56
CA VAL A 35 -5.91 -10.32 -5.42
C VAL A 35 -4.90 -9.52 -4.61
N GLY A 36 -4.07 -8.73 -5.29
CA GLY A 36 -2.94 -8.03 -4.70
C GLY A 36 -3.37 -7.22 -3.48
N PHE A 37 -2.95 -7.66 -2.31
CA PHE A 37 -3.17 -6.93 -1.08
C PHE A 37 -2.11 -5.84 -0.99
N VAL A 38 -2.56 -4.59 -0.91
CA VAL A 38 -1.73 -3.46 -0.52
C VAL A 38 -2.28 -2.91 0.78
N HIS A 39 -1.42 -2.67 1.77
CA HIS A 39 -1.82 -2.06 3.04
C HIS A 39 -2.01 -0.55 2.84
N ALA A 40 -3.16 -0.21 2.26
CA ALA A 40 -3.52 1.14 1.93
C ALA A 40 -5.03 1.35 2.03
N ASN A 41 -5.45 2.51 2.53
CA ASN A 41 -6.84 2.90 2.67
C ASN A 41 -7.11 4.25 2.02
N TRP A 42 -8.27 4.37 1.38
CA TRP A 42 -8.81 5.64 0.96
C TRP A 42 -9.25 6.48 2.17
N LEU A 43 -8.77 7.72 2.22
CA LEU A 43 -9.23 8.74 3.14
C LEU A 43 -9.96 9.84 2.35
N THR A 44 -11.19 10.14 2.76
CA THR A 44 -11.96 11.28 2.24
C THR A 44 -12.16 12.28 3.37
N THR A 45 -11.69 13.51 3.18
CA THR A 45 -11.86 14.57 4.18
C THR A 45 -13.19 15.30 3.94
N PRO A 46 -14.10 15.39 4.93
CA PRO A 46 -15.35 16.11 4.78
C PRO A 46 -15.15 17.55 4.30
N GLY A 47 -15.99 17.99 3.36
CA GLY A 47 -15.91 19.35 2.81
C GLY A 47 -14.82 19.57 1.77
N THR A 48 -14.07 18.53 1.39
CA THR A 48 -13.10 18.59 0.29
C THR A 48 -13.45 17.56 -0.77
N GLN A 49 -13.11 17.85 -2.03
CA GLN A 49 -13.19 16.85 -3.12
C GLN A 49 -11.91 16.02 -3.23
N THR A 50 -10.86 16.41 -2.51
CA THR A 50 -9.58 15.73 -2.51
C THR A 50 -9.68 14.42 -1.73
N LYS A 51 -9.27 13.34 -2.39
CA LYS A 51 -9.12 12.02 -1.77
C LYS A 51 -7.64 11.74 -1.59
N TYR A 52 -7.32 11.05 -0.51
CA TYR A 52 -5.97 10.61 -0.21
C TYR A 52 -5.94 9.10 -0.13
N ILE A 53 -4.79 8.52 -0.44
CA ILE A 53 -4.47 7.15 -0.08
C ILE A 53 -3.47 7.26 1.06
N LEU A 54 -3.82 6.68 2.21
CA LEU A 54 -2.87 6.47 3.28
C LEU A 54 -2.37 5.03 3.16
N CYS A 55 -1.06 4.85 3.11
CA CYS A 55 -0.43 3.54 3.01
C CYS A 55 0.76 3.43 3.96
N GLU A 56 1.16 2.20 4.25
CA GLU A 56 2.40 1.95 4.96
C GLU A 56 3.63 2.30 4.11
N GLY A 57 4.79 2.48 4.76
CA GLY A 57 6.07 2.50 4.06
C GLY A 57 6.38 1.12 3.50
N SER A 58 6.62 1.04 2.18
CA SER A 58 6.84 -0.20 1.44
C SER A 58 7.86 -1.09 2.11
N LEU A 59 7.62 -2.40 2.07
CA LEU A 59 8.58 -3.45 2.34
C LEU A 59 9.19 -3.90 1.00
N GLU A 60 10.33 -4.60 1.05
CA GLU A 60 10.99 -5.11 -0.16
C GLU A 60 10.03 -5.98 -1.00
N ASN A 61 9.22 -6.80 -0.33
CA ASN A 61 8.23 -7.67 -0.97
C ASN A 61 6.93 -6.96 -1.38
N THR A 62 6.67 -5.72 -0.94
CA THR A 62 5.44 -4.95 -1.27
C THR A 62 5.71 -3.73 -2.16
N LEU A 63 6.97 -3.46 -2.51
CA LEU A 63 7.37 -2.32 -3.34
C LEU A 63 6.67 -2.31 -4.71
N ASN A 64 6.57 -3.48 -5.36
CA ASN A 64 5.89 -3.60 -6.66
C ASN A 64 4.39 -3.33 -6.53
N ASP A 65 3.77 -3.77 -5.44
CA ASP A 65 2.34 -3.58 -5.17
C ASP A 65 2.03 -2.09 -4.89
N MET A 66 2.94 -1.37 -4.22
CA MET A 66 2.87 0.07 -4.07
C MET A 66 2.95 0.79 -5.42
N TRP A 67 3.89 0.41 -6.30
CA TRP A 67 4.00 1.01 -7.64
C TRP A 67 2.80 0.70 -8.52
N GLU A 68 2.25 -0.51 -8.44
CA GLU A 68 1.02 -0.88 -9.12
C GLU A 68 -0.15 -0.01 -8.64
N MET A 69 -0.30 0.18 -7.32
CA MET A 69 -1.30 1.07 -6.74
C MET A 69 -1.20 2.50 -7.31
N ILE A 70 0.01 3.06 -7.32
CA ILE A 70 0.29 4.42 -7.81
C ILE A 70 -0.12 4.57 -9.27
N PHE A 71 0.25 3.58 -10.09
CA PHE A 71 -0.08 3.59 -11.52
C PHE A 71 -1.59 3.43 -11.74
N GLN A 72 -2.21 2.43 -11.11
CA GLN A 72 -3.63 2.11 -11.21
C GLN A 72 -4.50 3.31 -10.83
N GLU A 73 -4.20 3.93 -9.69
CA GLU A 73 -4.98 5.05 -9.15
C GLU A 73 -4.53 6.40 -9.70
N LYS A 74 -3.57 6.40 -10.64
CA LYS A 74 -3.05 7.59 -11.32
C LYS A 74 -2.60 8.67 -10.33
N VAL A 75 -1.92 8.25 -9.26
CA VAL A 75 -1.49 9.14 -8.17
C VAL A 75 -0.46 10.14 -8.72
N PRO A 76 -0.77 11.45 -8.74
CA PRO A 76 0.12 12.43 -9.36
C PRO A 76 1.22 12.91 -8.41
N VAL A 77 1.05 12.73 -7.10
CA VAL A 77 1.94 13.22 -6.06
C VAL A 77 2.03 12.18 -4.94
N MET A 78 3.26 11.83 -4.55
CA MET A 78 3.56 11.04 -3.37
C MET A 78 4.19 11.94 -2.31
N VAL A 79 3.76 11.79 -1.06
CA VAL A 79 4.34 12.49 0.09
C VAL A 79 4.85 11.43 1.07
N MET A 80 6.17 11.36 1.25
CA MET A 80 6.81 10.47 2.23
C MET A 80 7.04 11.25 3.53
N CYS A 81 6.51 10.73 4.64
CA CYS A 81 6.51 11.41 5.95
C CYS A 81 7.58 10.88 6.93
N CYS A 82 8.51 10.05 6.46
CA CYS A 82 9.60 9.46 7.26
C CYS A 82 10.91 9.42 6.48
N GLN A 83 12.02 9.17 7.18
CA GLN A 83 13.28 8.76 6.54
C GLN A 83 13.25 7.25 6.25
N LEU A 84 14.19 6.74 5.43
CA LEU A 84 14.33 5.30 5.21
C LEU A 84 14.71 4.56 6.51
N ILE A 85 15.59 5.18 7.31
CA ILE A 85 16.08 4.67 8.59
C ILE A 85 15.96 5.76 9.64
N GLU A 86 15.38 5.45 10.79
CA GLU A 86 15.27 6.34 11.94
C GLU A 86 15.70 5.57 13.19
N ASP A 87 16.63 6.13 13.98
CA ASP A 87 17.18 5.50 15.19
C ASP A 87 17.66 4.04 14.96
N GLU A 88 18.35 3.81 13.83
CA GLU A 88 18.85 2.48 13.39
C GLU A 88 17.78 1.49 12.91
N TYR A 89 16.50 1.87 12.91
CA TYR A 89 15.40 1.03 12.45
C TYR A 89 14.92 1.43 11.05
N ALA A 90 14.79 0.45 10.17
CA ALA A 90 14.18 0.64 8.85
C ALA A 90 12.69 1.01 8.98
N LYS A 91 12.30 2.13 8.36
CA LYS A 91 10.91 2.63 8.34
C LYS A 91 10.26 2.47 6.97
N CYS A 92 11.05 2.43 5.90
CA CYS A 92 10.60 2.26 4.52
C CYS A 92 11.74 1.68 3.68
N GLU A 93 11.39 0.88 2.67
CA GLU A 93 12.28 0.49 1.56
C GLU A 93 12.05 1.37 0.34
#